data_AF-A0A1F9ERF0-F1
#
_entry.id   AF-A0A1F9ERF0-F1
#
_cell.length_a   1.000
_cell.length_b   1.000
_cell.length_c   1.000
_cell.angle_alpha   90.00
_cell.angle_beta   90.00
_cell.angle_gamma   90.00
#
_symmetry.space_group_name_H-M   'P 1'
#
loop_
_entity.id
_entity.type
_entity.pdbx_description
1 polymer ?
#
loop_
_entity_poly.entity_id
_entity_poly.type
_entity_poly.pdbx_seq_one_letter_code
_entity_poly.pdbx_strand_id
1 'polypeptide(L)' 'MRTNIVIDDKLFEKGMKYTGINKKKQLVDFALRELVNRKERKRILGLKGKLRWEGNLDEMRRSRSNDSR' A
#
# COMPACT_ATOMS: atom_id res chain seq x y z
N MET A 1 13.19 -20.09 -3.72
CA MET A 1 12.63 -21.06 -4.70
C MET A 1 12.99 -20.60 -6.10
N ARG A 2 13.42 -21.49 -6.99
CA ARG A 2 13.63 -21.18 -8.41
C ARG A 2 12.42 -21.73 -9.18
N THR A 3 11.73 -20.85 -9.90
CA THR A 3 10.49 -21.17 -10.60
C THR A 3 10.53 -20.53 -11.98
N ASN A 4 10.12 -21.27 -13.00
CA ASN A 4 9.92 -20.73 -14.34
C ASN A 4 8.46 -20.32 -14.48
N ILE A 5 8.22 -19.06 -14.80
CA ILE A 5 6.89 -18.46 -14.91
C ILE A 5 6.87 -17.58 -16.16
N VAL A 6 5.80 -17.72 -16.95
CA VAL A 6 5.56 -16.89 -18.13
C VAL A 6 4.86 -15.61 -17.66
N ILE A 7 5.44 -14.45 -17.98
CA ILE A 7 4.93 -13.13 -17.60
C ILE A 7 4.95 -12.25 -18.85
N ASP A 8 3.94 -11.39 -19.00
CA ASP A 8 3.90 -10.40 -20.07
C ASP A 8 5.04 -9.37 -19.92
N ASP A 9 5.88 -9.24 -20.96
CA ASP A 9 6.99 -8.30 -20.98
C ASP A 9 6.53 -6.84 -20.87
N LYS A 10 5.36 -6.49 -21.42
CA LYS A 10 4.81 -5.12 -21.31
C LYS A 10 4.46 -4.76 -19.88
N LEU A 11 3.97 -5.74 -19.11
CA LEU A 11 3.70 -5.56 -17.69
C LEU A 11 5.01 -5.35 -16.92
N PHE A 12 6.04 -6.10 -17.31
CA PHE A 12 7.37 -5.99 -16.72
C PHE A 12 7.99 -4.61 -16.96
N GLU A 13 7.98 -4.14 -18.21
CA GLU A 13 8.50 -2.82 -18.59
C GLU A 13 7.79 -1.69 -17.83
N LYS A 14 6.45 -1.74 -17.74
CA LYS A 14 5.67 -0.79 -16.94
C LYS A 14 6.07 -0.83 -15.47
N GLY A 15 6.20 -2.03 -14.90
CA GLY A 15 6.60 -2.20 -13.51
C GLY A 15 8.00 -1.67 -13.23
N MET A 16 8.97 -1.92 -14.13
CA MET A 16 10.32 -1.37 -14.02
C MET A 16 10.29 0.16 -14.10
N LYS A 17 9.52 0.73 -15.04
CA LYS A 17 9.38 2.19 -15.18
C LYS A 17 8.77 2.86 -13.95
N TYR A 18 7.77 2.22 -13.31
CA TYR A 18 7.11 2.77 -12.13
C TYR A 18 7.92 2.62 -10.85
N THR A 19 8.73 1.57 -10.72
CA THR A 19 9.46 1.27 -9.48
C THR A 19 10.95 1.62 -9.55
N GLY A 20 11.51 1.83 -10.74
CA GLY A 20 12.95 2.00 -10.96
C GLY A 20 13.77 0.70 -10.79
N ILE A 21 13.12 -0.45 -10.60
CA ILE A 21 13.80 -1.72 -10.35
C ILE A 21 14.23 -2.34 -11.68
N ASN A 22 15.53 -2.52 -11.89
CA ASN A 22 16.08 -3.05 -13.15
C ASN A 22 16.12 -4.59 -13.22
N LYS A 23 16.10 -5.29 -12.08
CA LYS A 23 16.23 -6.76 -12.06
C LYS A 23 14.86 -7.42 -12.03
N LYS A 24 14.63 -8.36 -12.98
CA LYS A 24 13.36 -9.10 -13.07
C LYS A 24 12.94 -9.76 -11.75
N LYS A 25 13.87 -10.49 -11.11
CA LYS A 25 13.61 -11.15 -9.81
C LYS A 25 13.18 -10.15 -8.72
N GLN A 26 13.83 -8.99 -8.63
CA GLN A 26 13.55 -8.00 -7.60
C GLN A 26 12.17 -7.36 -7.81
N LEU A 27 11.79 -7.08 -9.06
CA LEU A 27 10.48 -6.52 -9.36
C LEU A 27 9.35 -7.50 -8.96
N VAL A 28 9.53 -8.79 -9.24
CA VAL A 28 8.54 -9.82 -8.86
C VAL A 28 8.44 -9.95 -7.34
N ASP A 29 9.57 -9.98 -6.62
CA ASP A 29 9.56 -10.02 -5.15
C ASP A 29 8.87 -8.78 -4.56
N PHE A 30 9.20 -7.59 -5.08
CA PHE A 30 8.56 -6.34 -4.70
C PHE A 30 7.04 -6.37 -4.93
N ALA A 31 6.60 -6.80 -6.12
CA ALA A 31 5.19 -6.86 -6.46
C ALA A 31 4.41 -7.82 -5.55
N LEU A 32 4.98 -8.97 -5.22
CA LEU A 32 4.37 -9.94 -4.30
C LEU A 32 4.27 -9.38 -2.88
N ARG A 33 5.33 -8.75 -2.37
CA ARG A 33 5.31 -8.10 -1.05
C ARG A 33 4.25 -6.99 -1.00
N GLU A 34 4.18 -6.14 -2.02
CA GLU A 34 3.22 -5.05 -2.04
C GLU A 34 1.77 -5.57 -2.12
N LEU A 35 1.53 -6.67 -2.85
CA LEU A 35 0.23 -7.33 -2.87
C LEU A 35 -0.19 -7.81 -1.47
N VAL A 36 0.72 -8.48 -0.74
CA VAL A 36 0.46 -8.95 0.63
C VAL A 36 0.19 -7.76 1.56
N ASN A 37 1.10 -6.78 1.57
CA ASN A 37 0.96 -5.57 2.40
C ASN A 37 -0.37 -4.85 2.13
N ARG A 38 -0.78 -4.73 0.86
CA ARG A 38 -2.05 -4.11 0.49
C ARG A 38 -3.25 -4.89 1.03
N LYS A 39 -3.19 -6.21 1.04
CA LYS A 39 -4.26 -7.07 1.60
C LYS A 39 -4.31 -6.99 3.12
N GLU A 40 -3.16 -6.93 3.78
CA GLU A 40 -3.07 -6.73 5.22
C GLU A 40 -3.63 -5.38 5.65
N ARG A 41 -3.26 -4.28 4.97
CA ARG A 41 -3.85 -2.97 5.22
C ARG A 41 -5.38 -2.98 5.06
N LYS A 42 -5.90 -3.72 4.08
CA LYS A 42 -7.35 -3.90 3.90
C LYS A 42 -8.02 -4.66 5.04
N ARG A 43 -7.33 -5.55 5.76
CA ARG A 43 -7.92 -6.25 6.93
C ARG A 43 -8.34 -5.28 8.04
N ILE A 44 -7.68 -4.13 8.17
CA ILE A 44 -8.05 -3.09 9.13
C ILE A 44 -9.49 -2.62 8.90
N LEU A 45 -9.96 -2.59 7.64
CA LEU A 45 -11.35 -2.24 7.32
C LEU A 45 -12.36 -3.21 7.96
N GLY A 46 -11.97 -4.46 8.22
CA GLY A 46 -12.79 -5.46 8.92
C GLY A 46 -12.97 -5.19 10.42
N LEU A 47 -12.21 -4.25 10.99
CA LEU A 47 -12.35 -3.76 12.36
C LEU A 47 -13.34 -2.58 12.46
N LYS A 48 -13.84 -2.07 11.32
CA LYS A 48 -14.83 -0.98 11.28
C LYS A 48 -16.08 -1.40 12.06
N GLY A 49 -16.45 -0.58 13.05
CA GLY A 49 -17.62 -0.81 13.91
C GLY A 49 -17.43 -1.87 15.00
N LYS A 50 -16.27 -2.54 15.07
CA LYS A 50 -15.94 -3.52 16.13
C LYS A 50 -15.13 -2.91 17.27
N LEU A 51 -14.40 -1.83 16.99
CA LEU A 51 -13.59 -1.12 17.96
C LEU A 51 -14.37 0.11 18.46
N ARG A 52 -14.41 0.29 19.78
CA ARG A 52 -14.88 1.53 20.39
C ARG A 52 -13.77 2.56 20.23
N TRP A 53 -14.06 3.63 19.50
CA TRP A 53 -13.13 4.74 19.35
C TRP A 53 -13.28 5.69 20.54
N GLU A 54 -12.17 6.03 21.19
CA GLU A 54 -12.13 6.97 22.31
C GLU A 54 -11.35 8.22 21.89
N GLY A 55 -12.05 9.36 21.84
CA GLY A 55 -11.50 10.66 21.46
C GLY A 55 -12.60 11.69 21.19
N ASN A 56 -12.22 12.96 21.04
CA ASN A 56 -13.12 14.04 20.62
C ASN A 56 -12.68 14.57 19.24
N LEU A 57 -13.48 14.29 18.20
CA LEU A 57 -13.14 14.68 16.82
C LEU A 57 -13.09 16.20 16.63
N ASP A 58 -13.91 16.94 17.36
CA ASP A 58 -13.99 18.39 17.24
C ASP A 58 -12.73 19.04 17.83
N GLU A 59 -12.22 18.54 18.96
CA GLU A 59 -10.96 19.01 19.54
C GLU A 59 -9.76 18.75 18.61
N MET A 60 -9.67 17.55 18.03
CA MET A 60 -8.58 17.18 17.11
C MET A 60 -8.54 18.02 15.83
N ARG A 61 -9.67 18.61 15.43
CA ARG A 61 -9.78 19.42 14.21
C ARG A 61 -9.51 20.91 14.43
N ARG A 62 -9.61 21.41 15.67
CA ARG A 62 -9.38 22.84 16.00
C ARG A 62 -7.97 23.33 15.64
N SER A 63 -6.97 22.44 15.62
CA SER A 63 -5.60 22.78 15.21
C SER A 63 -5.43 23.04 13.71
N ARG A 64 -6.38 22.63 12.86
CA ARG A 64 -6.28 22.81 11.40
C ARG A 64 -6.88 24.13 10.91
N SER A 65 -7.76 24.76 11.69
CA SER A 65 -8.49 25.98 11.31
C SER A 65 -7.82 27.27 11.78
N ASN A 66 -6.69 27.19 12.48
CA ASN A 66 -5.99 28.37 13.01
C ASN A 66 -4.76 28.78 12.17
N ASP A 67 -4.54 28.15 11.02
CA ASP A 67 -3.37 28.36 10.14
C ASP A 67 -3.69 29.28 8.94
N SER A 68 -4.75 30.09 9.05
CA SER A 68 -5.16 31.09 8.07
C SER A 68 -5.21 32.48 8.70
N ARG A 69 -4.06 32.96 9.17
CA ARG A 69 -3.79 34.37 9.50
C ARG A 69 -2.40 34.77 9.04
#